data_AF-A0A952Y2Z2-F1
#
_entry.id   AF-A0A952Y2Z2-F1
#
_cell.length_a   1.000
_cell.length_b   1.000
_cell.length_c   1.000
_cell.angle_alpha   90.00
_cell.angle_beta   90.00
_cell.angle_gamma   90.00
#
_symmetry.space_group_name_H-M   'P 1'
#
loop_
_entity.id
_entity.type
_entity.pdbx_description
1 polymer ?
#
loop_
_entity_poly.entity_id
_entity_poly.type
_entity_poly.pdbx_seq_one_letter_code
_entity_poly.pdbx_strand_id
1 'polypeptide(L)'
;MTTAILLAVLGGALLHASWNALIKWEPDKLAASAAVAAGAGLVALPVMALSPLPLAPSWPMIGISAVIHVFYFALVGYALRHADLGVVYPLTRGSAPAFTAILAAFWLGENLALNGWLAVGAIAAGVVTLSADALLRGGLTPRTAVLAFTNAAVVVAYTLIDGVGARLAGNAVSYVSWMMAATGALIALIVWIFYREEARAKELGFWLRGLVGGALGITSFGIALWAMTKAPIGLVAALRETSVLFAAILGALIFDERFGPKRWAALILIVVGIGLLRWPF
;
A
#
# COMPACT_ATOMS: atom_id res chain seq x y z
N MET A 1 -9.15 6.82 -17.69
CA MET A 1 -8.18 7.51 -16.79
C MET A 1 -7.19 8.27 -17.66
N THR A 2 -6.78 9.49 -17.29
CA THR A 2 -5.81 10.25 -18.11
C THR A 2 -4.42 9.62 -18.04
N THR A 3 -3.61 9.80 -19.09
CA THR A 3 -2.23 9.31 -19.12
C THR A 3 -1.39 9.88 -17.97
N ALA A 4 -1.60 11.14 -17.59
CA ALA A 4 -0.89 11.76 -16.48
C ALA A 4 -1.18 11.05 -15.14
N ILE A 5 -2.45 10.74 -14.85
CA ILE A 5 -2.82 10.01 -13.63
C ILE A 5 -2.24 8.59 -13.66
N LEU A 6 -2.35 7.90 -14.80
CA LEU A 6 -1.79 6.57 -14.98
C LEU A 6 -0.28 6.54 -14.68
N LEU A 7 0.50 7.41 -15.32
CA LEU A 7 1.94 7.48 -15.15
C LEU A 7 2.33 7.89 -13.73
N ALA A 8 1.59 8.82 -13.12
CA ALA A 8 1.80 9.20 -11.73
C ALA A 8 1.62 7.99 -10.80
N VAL A 9 0.50 7.26 -10.92
CA VAL A 9 0.25 6.09 -10.07
C VAL A 9 1.25 4.96 -10.32
N LEU A 10 1.70 4.74 -11.55
CA LEU A 10 2.79 3.79 -11.84
C LEU A 10 4.12 4.23 -11.21
N GLY A 11 4.45 5.52 -11.26
CA GLY A 11 5.59 6.09 -10.54
C GLY A 11 5.45 5.91 -9.03
N GLY A 12 4.25 6.15 -8.49
CA GLY A 12 3.91 5.90 -7.09
C GLY A 12 4.06 4.42 -6.71
N ALA A 13 3.69 3.50 -7.60
CA ALA A 13 3.85 2.05 -7.41
C ALA A 13 5.33 1.63 -7.45
N LEU A 14 6.16 2.27 -8.29
CA LEU A 14 7.61 2.07 -8.29
C LEU A 14 8.24 2.57 -6.98
N LEU A 15 7.90 3.80 -6.53
CA LEU A 15 8.33 4.32 -5.22
C LEU A 15 7.91 3.37 -4.09
N HIS A 16 6.71 2.79 -4.19
CA HIS A 16 6.21 1.79 -3.25
C HIS A 16 7.10 0.54 -3.20
N ALA A 17 7.49 0.03 -4.35
CA ALA A 17 8.38 -1.12 -4.44
C ALA A 17 9.77 -0.82 -3.87
N SER A 18 10.29 0.39 -4.11
CA SER A 18 11.62 0.82 -3.66
C SER A 18 11.75 0.88 -2.13
N TRP A 19 10.78 1.44 -1.40
CA TRP A 19 10.87 1.46 0.07
C TRP A 19 10.67 0.08 0.69
N ASN A 20 9.80 -0.75 0.10
CA ASN A 20 9.64 -2.15 0.54
C ASN A 20 10.95 -2.93 0.35
N ALA A 21 11.66 -2.68 -0.75
CA ALA A 21 12.97 -3.26 -0.97
C ALA A 21 13.96 -2.82 0.12
N LEU A 22 13.95 -1.55 0.54
CA LEU A 22 14.80 -1.04 1.62
C LEU A 22 14.56 -1.77 2.95
N ILE A 23 13.30 -1.97 3.35
CA ILE A 23 12.96 -2.65 4.61
C ILE A 23 13.32 -4.13 4.58
N LYS A 24 13.28 -4.79 3.43
CA LYS A 24 13.50 -6.24 3.31
C LYS A 24 14.87 -6.68 3.87
N TRP A 25 15.87 -5.79 3.87
CA TRP A 25 17.22 -6.07 4.36
C TRP A 25 17.35 -5.94 5.89
N GLU A 26 16.36 -5.36 6.57
CA GLU A 26 16.39 -5.20 8.02
C GLU A 26 16.03 -6.51 8.74
N PRO A 27 16.87 -6.99 9.68
CA PRO A 27 16.57 -8.22 10.45
C PRO A 27 15.28 -8.11 11.25
N ASP A 28 15.05 -6.94 11.85
CA ASP A 28 13.85 -6.66 12.65
C ASP A 28 12.82 -5.87 11.85
N LYS A 29 12.01 -6.61 11.08
CA LYS A 29 11.03 -6.02 10.16
C LYS A 29 9.92 -5.23 10.87
N LEU A 30 9.61 -5.58 12.12
CA LEU A 30 8.61 -4.86 12.91
C LEU A 30 9.14 -3.47 13.28
N ALA A 31 10.36 -3.40 13.83
CA ALA A 31 11.00 -2.13 14.14
C ALA A 31 11.21 -1.30 12.87
N ALA A 32 11.65 -1.91 11.77
CA ALA A 32 11.85 -1.21 10.50
C ALA A 32 10.55 -0.61 9.95
N SER A 33 9.44 -1.34 10.04
CA SER A 33 8.12 -0.85 9.64
C SER A 33 7.66 0.32 10.50
N ALA A 34 7.88 0.25 11.83
CA ALA A 34 7.58 1.34 12.74
C ALA A 34 8.45 2.58 12.47
N ALA A 35 9.75 2.39 12.18
CA ALA A 35 10.66 3.47 11.82
C ALA A 35 10.26 4.16 10.51
N VAL A 36 9.80 3.40 9.50
CA VAL A 36 9.28 3.96 8.25
C VAL A 36 7.99 4.75 8.48
N ALA A 37 7.08 4.25 9.31
CA ALA A 37 5.83 4.95 9.59
C ALA A 37 6.05 6.23 10.43
N ALA A 38 6.91 6.17 11.44
CA ALA A 38 7.32 7.35 12.20
C ALA A 38 8.08 8.35 11.29
N GLY A 39 8.98 7.86 10.44
CA GLY A 39 9.68 8.66 9.44
C GLY A 39 8.74 9.34 8.45
N ALA A 40 7.71 8.64 7.96
CA ALA A 40 6.68 9.22 7.12
C ALA A 40 5.92 10.35 7.84
N GLY A 41 5.60 10.16 9.12
CA GLY A 41 5.00 11.21 9.95
C GLY A 41 5.91 12.43 10.12
N LEU A 42 7.21 12.23 10.35
CA LEU A 42 8.19 13.31 10.43
C LEU A 42 8.33 14.08 9.11
N VAL A 43 8.40 13.37 7.98
CA VAL A 43 8.43 13.98 6.64
C VAL A 43 7.12 14.72 6.33
N ALA A 44 6.00 14.26 6.90
CA ALA A 44 4.71 14.90 6.74
C ALA A 44 4.62 16.26 7.44
N LEU A 45 5.35 16.48 8.56
CA LEU A 45 5.25 17.72 9.35
C LEU A 45 5.52 19.02 8.54
N PRO A 46 6.61 19.15 7.78
CA PRO A 46 6.82 20.35 6.96
C PRO A 46 5.74 20.50 5.88
N VAL A 47 5.32 19.40 5.25
CA VAL A 47 4.24 19.42 4.25
C VAL A 47 2.92 19.87 4.88
N MET A 48 2.63 19.37 6.08
CA MET A 48 1.44 19.69 6.87
C MET A 48 1.40 21.18 7.24
N ALA A 49 2.55 21.74 7.66
CA ALA A 49 2.66 23.15 8.03
C ALA A 49 2.55 24.10 6.83
N LEU A 50 2.99 23.66 5.64
CA LEU A 50 2.95 24.46 4.41
C LEU A 50 1.65 24.28 3.61
N SER A 51 0.87 23.24 3.90
CA SER A 51 -0.39 22.96 3.21
C SER A 51 -1.57 23.65 3.90
N PRO A 52 -2.64 24.00 3.15
CA PRO A 52 -3.86 24.52 3.77
C PRO A 52 -4.46 23.47 4.71
N LEU A 53 -5.22 23.91 5.72
CA LEU A 53 -5.94 22.99 6.60
C LEU A 53 -6.93 22.13 5.79
N PRO A 54 -6.99 20.81 6.04
CA PRO A 54 -8.05 19.97 5.50
C PRO A 54 -9.42 20.49 5.93
N LEU A 55 -10.38 20.48 5.01
CA LEU A 55 -11.75 20.86 5.33
C LEU A 55 -12.31 19.96 6.45
N ALA A 56 -13.08 20.57 7.36
CA ALA A 56 -13.61 19.93 8.57
C ALA A 56 -14.27 18.55 8.34
N PRO A 57 -15.04 18.31 7.25
CA PRO A 57 -15.65 17.00 7.00
C PRO A 57 -14.64 15.84 6.87
N SER A 58 -13.36 16.11 6.59
CA SER A 58 -12.32 15.07 6.43
C SER A 58 -11.65 14.65 7.74
N TRP A 59 -11.83 15.39 8.83
CA TRP A 59 -11.13 15.17 10.10
C TRP A 59 -11.46 13.81 10.76
N PRO A 60 -12.72 13.34 10.77
CA PRO A 60 -13.01 12.00 11.27
C PRO A 60 -12.25 10.91 10.50
N MET A 61 -12.10 11.05 9.18
CA MET A 61 -11.37 10.10 8.34
C MET A 61 -9.89 10.10 8.69
N ILE A 62 -9.28 11.28 8.92
CA ILE A 62 -7.88 11.38 9.38
C ILE A 62 -7.67 10.58 10.67
N GLY A 63 -8.54 10.80 11.68
CA GLY A 63 -8.43 10.10 12.97
C GLY A 63 -8.64 8.59 12.85
N ILE A 64 -9.69 8.16 12.13
CA ILE A 64 -9.99 6.74 11.92
C ILE A 64 -8.86 6.07 11.14
N SER A 65 -8.41 6.67 10.04
CA SER A 65 -7.32 6.14 9.22
C SER A 65 -6.02 6.04 9.98
N ALA A 66 -5.69 6.99 10.85
CA ALA A 66 -4.49 6.91 11.67
C ALA A 66 -4.49 5.67 12.58
N VAL A 67 -5.65 5.38 13.19
CA VAL A 67 -5.83 4.17 14.01
C VAL A 67 -5.74 2.90 13.15
N ILE A 68 -6.42 2.86 12.00
CA ILE A 68 -6.37 1.70 11.09
C ILE A 68 -4.93 1.43 10.60
N HIS A 69 -4.16 2.49 10.32
CA HIS A 69 -2.76 2.33 9.91
C HIS A 69 -1.87 1.73 11.01
N VAL A 70 -2.10 2.07 12.28
CA VAL A 70 -1.42 1.42 13.41
C VAL A 70 -1.71 -0.09 13.39
N PHE A 71 -2.98 -0.48 13.23
CA PHE A 71 -3.35 -1.89 13.12
C PHE A 71 -2.73 -2.57 11.89
N TYR A 72 -2.68 -1.88 10.75
CA TYR A 72 -2.02 -2.36 9.54
C TYR A 72 -0.54 -2.69 9.79
N PHE A 73 0.23 -1.74 10.35
CA PHE A 73 1.66 -1.98 10.61
C PHE A 73 1.89 -3.09 11.62
N ALA A 74 1.06 -3.19 12.66
CA ALA A 74 1.11 -4.28 13.64
C ALA A 74 0.82 -5.65 12.99
N LEU A 75 -0.24 -5.73 12.17
CA LEU A 75 -0.65 -6.96 11.51
C LEU A 75 0.36 -7.42 10.45
N VAL A 76 0.95 -6.49 9.70
CA VAL A 76 2.06 -6.80 8.78
C VAL A 76 3.25 -7.36 9.55
N GLY A 77 3.66 -6.73 10.66
CA GLY A 77 4.73 -7.25 11.51
C GLY A 77 4.42 -8.65 12.07
N TYR A 78 3.17 -8.89 12.47
CA TYR A 78 2.72 -10.20 12.92
C TYR A 78 2.78 -11.25 11.80
N ALA A 79 2.26 -10.93 10.60
CA ALA A 79 2.27 -11.82 9.45
C ALA A 79 3.69 -12.18 9.00
N LEU A 80 4.61 -11.20 9.01
CA LEU A 80 6.03 -11.38 8.71
C LEU A 80 6.75 -12.37 9.63
N ARG A 81 6.24 -12.58 10.86
CA ARG A 81 6.81 -13.51 11.85
C ARG A 81 6.15 -14.89 11.87
N HIS A 82 4.88 -14.99 11.47
CA HIS A 82 4.06 -16.17 11.74
C HIS A 82 3.50 -16.87 10.50
N ALA A 83 3.77 -16.38 9.29
CA ALA A 83 3.23 -16.95 8.07
C ALA A 83 4.23 -16.92 6.91
N ASP A 84 4.06 -17.86 5.99
CA ASP A 84 4.81 -17.86 4.73
C ASP A 84 4.39 -16.64 3.89
N LEU A 85 5.36 -15.75 3.67
CA LEU A 85 5.19 -14.55 2.88
C LEU A 85 4.96 -14.82 1.40
N GLY A 86 5.38 -16.00 0.91
CA GLY A 86 5.05 -16.46 -0.42
C GLY A 86 3.54 -16.66 -0.63
N VAL A 87 2.75 -16.81 0.45
CA VAL A 87 1.29 -16.95 0.40
C VAL A 87 0.59 -15.70 0.91
N VAL A 88 0.87 -15.27 2.14
CA VAL A 88 0.08 -14.20 2.77
C VAL A 88 0.20 -12.89 2.02
N TYR A 89 1.41 -12.55 1.54
CA TYR A 89 1.63 -11.26 0.90
C TYR A 89 0.87 -11.13 -0.43
N PRO A 90 1.01 -12.03 -1.43
CA PRO A 90 0.31 -11.83 -2.69
C PRO A 90 -1.18 -12.19 -2.61
N LEU A 91 -1.61 -13.02 -1.65
CA LEU A 91 -3.05 -13.21 -1.39
C LEU A 91 -3.68 -11.91 -0.88
N THR A 92 -3.08 -11.25 0.12
CA THR A 92 -3.54 -9.93 0.58
C THR A 92 -3.54 -8.90 -0.56
N ARG A 93 -2.42 -8.77 -1.27
CA ARG A 93 -2.22 -7.76 -2.32
C ARG A 93 -3.11 -8.00 -3.53
N GLY A 94 -3.34 -9.26 -3.91
CA GLY A 94 -4.21 -9.62 -5.02
C GLY A 94 -5.70 -9.47 -4.71
N SER A 95 -6.13 -9.80 -3.48
CA SER A 95 -7.55 -9.70 -3.12
C SER A 95 -8.00 -8.30 -2.76
N ALA A 96 -7.14 -7.48 -2.14
CA ALA A 96 -7.52 -6.17 -1.62
C ALA A 96 -8.12 -5.23 -2.68
N PRO A 97 -7.53 -5.03 -3.88
CA PRO A 97 -8.11 -4.13 -4.88
C PRO A 97 -9.44 -4.60 -5.45
N ALA A 98 -9.60 -5.92 -5.62
CA ALA A 98 -10.87 -6.48 -6.07
C ALA A 98 -11.98 -6.17 -5.07
N PHE A 99 -11.73 -6.41 -3.77
CA PHE A 99 -12.67 -6.05 -2.71
C PHE A 99 -12.87 -4.54 -2.58
N THR A 100 -11.82 -3.73 -2.73
CA THR A 100 -11.94 -2.27 -2.76
C THR A 100 -12.84 -1.81 -3.92
N ALA A 101 -12.67 -2.34 -5.12
CA ALA A 101 -13.51 -1.98 -6.27
C ALA A 101 -14.97 -2.38 -6.06
N ILE A 102 -15.21 -3.60 -5.57
CA ILE A 102 -16.56 -4.09 -5.23
C ILE A 102 -17.22 -3.19 -4.19
N LEU A 103 -16.55 -2.94 -3.06
CA LEU A 103 -17.12 -2.13 -1.99
C LEU A 103 -17.24 -0.65 -2.37
N ALA A 104 -16.33 -0.09 -3.17
CA ALA A 104 -16.49 1.25 -3.70
C ALA A 104 -17.72 1.37 -4.60
N ALA A 105 -18.01 0.35 -5.42
CA ALA A 105 -19.22 0.32 -6.24
C ALA A 105 -20.50 0.28 -5.39
N PHE A 106 -20.55 -0.58 -4.37
CA PHE A 106 -21.75 -0.72 -3.52
C PHE A 106 -21.93 0.42 -2.50
N TRP A 107 -20.85 0.87 -1.87
CA TRP A 107 -20.92 1.83 -0.76
C TRP A 107 -20.79 3.28 -1.20
N LEU A 108 -19.96 3.55 -2.23
CA LEU A 108 -19.68 4.90 -2.72
C LEU A 108 -20.43 5.20 -4.04
N GLY A 109 -21.13 4.22 -4.61
CA GLY A 109 -21.83 4.36 -5.89
C GLY A 109 -20.88 4.51 -7.08
N GLU A 110 -19.62 4.07 -6.97
CA GLU A 110 -18.65 4.15 -8.06
C GLU A 110 -18.95 3.11 -9.14
N ASN A 111 -19.44 3.56 -10.29
CA ASN A 111 -19.67 2.66 -11.43
C ASN A 111 -18.41 2.52 -12.27
N LEU A 112 -17.93 1.28 -12.40
CA LEU A 112 -16.90 0.92 -13.37
C LEU A 112 -17.57 0.34 -14.62
N ALA A 113 -17.18 0.83 -15.79
CA ALA A 113 -17.51 0.15 -17.04
C ALA A 113 -16.84 -1.23 -17.10
N LEU A 114 -17.29 -2.08 -18.02
CA LEU A 114 -16.82 -3.48 -18.13
C LEU A 114 -15.29 -3.59 -18.24
N ASN A 115 -14.65 -2.73 -19.04
CA ASN A 115 -13.19 -2.66 -19.14
C ASN A 115 -12.51 -2.31 -17.81
N GLY A 116 -13.13 -1.49 -16.96
CA GLY A 116 -12.65 -1.21 -15.60
C GLY A 116 -12.66 -2.44 -14.72
N TRP A 117 -13.76 -3.21 -14.74
CA TRP A 117 -13.85 -4.49 -14.02
C TRP A 117 -12.84 -5.53 -14.54
N LEU A 118 -12.73 -5.65 -15.86
CA LEU A 118 -11.75 -6.54 -16.49
C LEU A 118 -10.31 -6.14 -16.13
N ALA A 119 -10.01 -4.84 -16.06
CA ALA A 119 -8.71 -4.35 -15.63
C ALA A 119 -8.40 -4.72 -14.16
N VAL A 120 -9.33 -4.47 -13.24
CA VAL A 120 -9.19 -4.84 -11.83
C VAL A 120 -8.97 -6.36 -11.70
N GLY A 121 -9.79 -7.16 -12.39
CA GLY A 121 -9.68 -8.62 -12.39
C GLY A 121 -8.34 -9.11 -12.96
N ALA A 122 -7.89 -8.56 -14.08
CA ALA A 122 -6.62 -8.94 -14.70
C ALA A 122 -5.42 -8.60 -13.82
N ILE A 123 -5.39 -7.42 -13.21
CA ILE A 123 -4.30 -7.02 -12.29
C ILE A 123 -4.31 -7.90 -11.04
N ALA A 124 -5.47 -8.09 -10.41
CA ALA A 124 -5.61 -8.94 -9.23
C ALA A 124 -5.16 -10.38 -9.51
N ALA A 125 -5.60 -10.96 -10.64
CA ALA A 125 -5.19 -12.30 -11.08
C ALA A 125 -3.68 -12.38 -11.34
N GLY A 126 -3.09 -11.35 -11.95
CA GLY A 126 -1.65 -11.28 -12.16
C GLY A 126 -0.86 -11.29 -10.85
N VAL A 127 -1.31 -10.54 -9.84
CA VAL A 127 -0.69 -10.51 -8.50
C VAL A 127 -0.81 -11.87 -7.81
N VAL A 128 -1.98 -12.52 -7.85
CA VAL A 128 -2.17 -13.86 -7.26
C VAL A 128 -1.34 -14.92 -7.98
N THR A 129 -1.13 -14.78 -9.30
CA THR A 129 -0.29 -15.71 -10.09
C THR A 129 1.15 -15.77 -9.57
N LEU A 130 1.68 -14.67 -9.01
CA LEU A 130 3.00 -14.65 -8.37
C LEU A 130 3.09 -15.53 -7.12
N SER A 131 1.96 -15.86 -6.48
CA SER A 131 1.86 -16.77 -5.34
C SER A 131 1.64 -18.23 -5.70
N ALA A 132 1.44 -18.57 -6.98
CA ALA A 132 0.95 -19.89 -7.38
C ALA A 132 1.82 -21.04 -6.85
N ASP A 133 3.14 -20.91 -6.83
CA ASP A 133 4.04 -21.93 -6.28
C ASP A 133 3.85 -22.16 -4.78
N ALA A 134 3.72 -21.09 -4.01
CA ALA A 134 3.55 -21.19 -2.56
C ALA A 134 2.18 -21.76 -2.20
N LEU A 135 1.14 -21.41 -2.98
CA LEU A 135 -0.20 -21.98 -2.85
C LEU A 135 -0.23 -23.47 -3.20
N LEU A 136 0.37 -23.86 -4.34
CA LEU A 136 0.41 -25.25 -4.81
C LEU A 136 1.21 -26.18 -3.88
N ARG A 137 2.19 -25.66 -3.15
CA ARG A 137 2.93 -26.39 -2.11
C ARG A 137 2.18 -26.52 -0.78
N GLY A 138 0.89 -26.18 -0.74
CA GLY A 138 0.06 -26.31 0.46
C GLY A 138 0.25 -25.17 1.47
N GLY A 139 0.83 -24.03 1.09
CA GLY A 139 1.01 -22.90 1.99
C GLY A 139 -0.30 -22.18 2.38
N LEU A 140 -1.43 -22.54 1.74
CA LEU A 140 -2.75 -22.08 2.12
C LEU A 140 -3.34 -22.99 3.22
N THR A 141 -3.14 -22.56 4.47
CA THR A 141 -3.74 -23.16 5.66
C THR A 141 -4.85 -22.23 6.17
N PRO A 142 -5.76 -22.69 7.04
CA PRO A 142 -6.76 -21.82 7.66
C PRO A 142 -6.12 -20.59 8.34
N ARG A 143 -4.97 -20.78 9.00
CA ARG A 143 -4.23 -19.69 9.65
C ARG A 143 -3.70 -18.67 8.64
N THR A 144 -3.08 -19.11 7.55
CA THR A 144 -2.54 -18.19 6.53
C THR A 144 -3.65 -17.49 5.76
N ALA A 145 -4.77 -18.16 5.51
CA ALA A 145 -5.96 -17.55 4.93
C ALA A 145 -6.55 -16.46 5.83
N VAL A 146 -6.78 -16.74 7.12
CA VAL A 146 -7.28 -15.75 8.08
C VAL A 146 -6.36 -14.54 8.12
N LEU A 147 -5.04 -14.74 8.24
CA LEU A 147 -4.09 -13.62 8.26
C LEU A 147 -4.12 -12.80 6.97
N ALA A 148 -4.15 -13.45 5.81
CA ALA A 148 -4.17 -12.77 4.53
C ALA A 148 -5.44 -11.95 4.31
N PHE A 149 -6.61 -12.50 4.65
CA PHE A 149 -7.89 -11.83 4.48
C PHE A 149 -8.16 -10.77 5.55
N THR A 150 -7.72 -10.97 6.79
CA THR A 150 -7.75 -9.90 7.80
C THR A 150 -6.87 -8.73 7.36
N ASN A 151 -5.68 -9.00 6.83
CA ASN A 151 -4.81 -7.94 6.33
C ASN A 151 -5.40 -7.27 5.08
N ALA A 152 -6.03 -8.03 4.18
CA ALA A 152 -6.75 -7.47 3.05
C ALA A 152 -7.92 -6.58 3.49
N ALA A 153 -8.69 -6.99 4.51
CA ALA A 153 -9.80 -6.20 5.04
C ALA A 153 -9.31 -4.87 5.63
N VAL A 154 -8.19 -4.87 6.37
CA VAL A 154 -7.56 -3.65 6.87
C VAL A 154 -7.12 -2.75 5.71
N VAL A 155 -6.51 -3.33 4.66
CA VAL A 155 -6.09 -2.58 3.46
C VAL A 155 -7.27 -1.93 2.75
N VAL A 156 -8.34 -2.70 2.55
CA VAL A 156 -9.57 -2.21 1.95
C VAL A 156 -10.19 -1.08 2.77
N ALA A 157 -10.25 -1.26 4.10
CA ALA A 157 -10.84 -0.29 5.01
C ALA A 157 -10.11 1.06 4.96
N TYR A 158 -8.79 1.09 5.15
CA TYR A 158 -8.06 2.36 5.07
C TYR A 158 -8.15 2.94 3.65
N THR A 159 -8.08 2.11 2.61
CA THR A 159 -8.11 2.60 1.21
C THR A 159 -9.41 3.34 0.90
N LEU A 160 -10.55 2.81 1.33
CA LEU A 160 -11.84 3.45 1.13
C LEU A 160 -11.99 4.71 1.99
N ILE A 161 -11.64 4.64 3.27
CA ILE A 161 -11.74 5.78 4.20
C ILE A 161 -10.84 6.92 3.74
N ASP A 162 -9.62 6.62 3.30
CA ASP A 162 -8.67 7.60 2.79
C ASP A 162 -9.05 8.17 1.44
N GLY A 163 -9.58 7.34 0.53
CA GLY A 163 -10.08 7.81 -0.74
C GLY A 163 -11.23 8.81 -0.56
N VAL A 164 -12.15 8.53 0.37
CA VAL A 164 -13.24 9.44 0.75
C VAL A 164 -12.70 10.67 1.48
N GLY A 165 -11.82 10.48 2.47
CA GLY A 165 -11.23 11.57 3.25
C GLY A 165 -10.45 12.57 2.39
N ALA A 166 -9.65 12.08 1.44
CA ALA A 166 -8.92 12.91 0.49
C ALA A 166 -9.85 13.73 -0.43
N ARG A 167 -11.01 13.17 -0.82
CA ARG A 167 -12.04 13.89 -1.58
C ARG A 167 -12.71 14.98 -0.75
N LEU A 168 -13.00 14.70 0.52
CA LEU A 168 -13.63 15.65 1.44
C LEU A 168 -12.70 16.77 1.90
N ALA A 169 -11.39 16.53 1.91
CA ALA A 169 -10.41 17.47 2.44
C ALA A 169 -10.22 18.73 1.58
N GLY A 170 -10.70 18.74 0.33
CA GLY A 170 -10.48 19.81 -0.65
C GLY A 170 -9.04 19.85 -1.21
N ASN A 171 -8.06 19.29 -0.49
CA ASN A 171 -6.68 19.13 -0.92
C ASN A 171 -6.12 17.78 -0.45
N ALA A 172 -5.72 16.92 -1.41
CA ALA A 172 -5.20 15.60 -1.12
C ALA A 172 -3.86 15.62 -0.35
N VAL A 173 -2.98 16.60 -0.64
CA VAL A 173 -1.70 16.76 0.05
C VAL A 173 -1.92 17.13 1.50
N SER A 174 -2.87 18.04 1.78
CA SER A 174 -3.29 18.36 3.14
C SER A 174 -3.79 17.11 3.87
N TYR A 175 -4.70 16.34 3.28
CA TYR A 175 -5.21 15.12 3.91
C TYR A 175 -4.10 14.12 4.24
N VAL A 176 -3.25 13.80 3.25
CA VAL A 176 -2.15 12.83 3.39
C VAL A 176 -1.18 13.27 4.48
N SER A 177 -0.77 14.54 4.48
CA SER A 177 0.20 15.05 5.45
C SER A 177 -0.33 15.01 6.88
N TRP A 178 -1.58 15.43 7.11
CA TRP A 178 -2.21 15.34 8.43
C TRP A 178 -2.41 13.89 8.89
N MET A 179 -2.88 13.01 8.00
CA MET A 179 -3.07 11.59 8.31
C MET A 179 -1.75 10.90 8.64
N MET A 180 -0.68 11.18 7.88
CA MET A 180 0.64 10.59 8.12
C MET A 180 1.29 11.14 9.38
N ALA A 181 1.15 12.44 9.66
CA ALA A 181 1.61 13.03 10.91
C ALA A 181 0.91 12.39 12.13
N ALA A 182 -0.42 12.23 12.08
CA ALA A 182 -1.19 11.58 13.13
C ALA A 182 -0.77 10.11 13.32
N THR A 183 -0.64 9.35 12.23
CA THR A 183 -0.19 7.95 12.27
C THR A 183 1.22 7.82 12.84
N GLY A 184 2.16 8.65 12.38
CA GLY A 184 3.54 8.65 12.86
C GLY A 184 3.63 9.02 14.34
N ALA A 185 2.81 9.98 14.80
CA ALA A 185 2.73 10.33 16.22
C ALA A 185 2.21 9.17 17.08
N LEU A 186 1.16 8.47 16.64
CA LEU A 186 0.63 7.30 17.35
C LEU A 186 1.66 6.17 17.42
N ILE A 187 2.37 5.89 16.32
CA ILE A 187 3.40 4.86 16.28
C ILE A 187 4.59 5.24 17.15
N ALA A 188 5.04 6.50 17.10
CA ALA A 188 6.10 6.99 17.98
C ALA A 188 5.72 6.87 19.45
N LEU A 189 4.47 7.16 19.81
CA LEU A 189 3.94 6.98 21.16
C LEU A 189 3.94 5.51 21.59
N ILE A 190 3.49 4.60 20.73
CA ILE A 190 3.51 3.15 21.00
C ILE A 190 4.95 2.66 21.20
N VAL A 191 5.87 3.07 20.34
CA VAL A 191 7.30 2.73 20.47
C VAL A 191 7.88 3.29 21.77
N TRP A 192 7.53 4.52 22.14
CA TRP A 192 7.97 5.13 23.39
C TRP A 192 7.45 4.42 24.65
N ILE A 193 6.21 3.95 24.64
CA ILE A 193 5.60 3.28 25.79
C ILE A 193 6.11 1.85 25.94
N PHE A 194 6.20 1.10 24.84
CA PHE A 194 6.40 -0.35 24.87
C PHE A 194 7.77 -0.84 24.40
N TYR A 195 8.52 -0.03 23.64
CA TYR A 195 9.74 -0.47 22.93
C TYR A 195 10.89 0.54 23.01
N ARG A 196 10.90 1.39 24.04
CA ARG A 196 11.84 2.54 24.10
C ARG A 196 13.30 2.13 24.22
N GLU A 197 13.59 1.04 24.93
CA GLU A 197 14.97 0.60 25.14
C GLU A 197 15.52 -0.05 23.87
N GLU A 198 14.69 -0.87 23.20
CA GLU A 198 15.00 -1.45 21.90
C GLU A 198 15.17 -0.37 20.81
N ALA A 199 14.35 0.67 20.85
CA ALA A 199 14.44 1.82 19.95
C ALA A 199 15.73 2.63 20.19
N ARG A 200 16.12 2.86 21.46
CA ARG A 200 17.36 3.55 21.83
C ARG A 200 18.61 2.78 21.42
N ALA A 201 18.54 1.45 21.38
CA ALA A 201 19.64 0.60 20.95
C ALA A 201 19.88 0.65 19.42
N LYS A 202 18.96 1.23 18.64
CA LYS A 202 19.14 1.35 17.18
C LYS A 202 20.11 2.48 16.83
N GLU A 203 21.01 2.20 15.91
CA GLU A 203 21.96 3.18 15.35
C GLU A 203 21.26 4.28 14.53
N LEU A 204 21.92 5.41 14.33
CA LEU A 204 21.41 6.51 13.50
C LEU A 204 21.08 6.06 12.07
N GLY A 205 21.88 5.16 11.50
CA GLY A 205 21.67 4.61 10.16
C GLY A 205 20.31 3.94 9.98
N PHE A 206 19.83 3.23 11.01
CA PHE A 206 18.52 2.60 11.02
C PHE A 206 17.38 3.64 10.92
N TRP A 207 17.48 4.73 11.69
CA TRP A 207 16.49 5.81 11.66
C TRP A 207 16.52 6.60 10.36
N LEU A 208 17.70 6.83 9.77
CA LEU A 208 17.84 7.45 8.45
C LEU A 208 17.20 6.60 7.35
N ARG A 209 17.40 5.27 7.39
CA ARG A 209 16.70 4.34 6.48
C ARG A 209 15.18 4.40 6.68
N GLY A 210 14.72 4.48 7.93
CA GLY A 210 13.32 4.74 8.28
C GLY A 210 12.79 6.05 7.66
N LEU A 211 13.54 7.14 7.76
CA LEU A 211 13.16 8.44 7.20
C LEU A 211 13.09 8.41 5.67
N VAL A 212 14.06 7.79 5.00
CA VAL A 212 14.07 7.62 3.53
C VAL A 212 12.91 6.74 3.08
N GLY A 213 12.70 5.60 3.74
CA GLY A 213 11.55 4.74 3.46
C GLY A 213 10.22 5.45 3.70
N GLY A 214 10.15 6.27 4.75
CA GLY A 214 9.01 7.11 5.08
C GLY A 214 8.71 8.15 4.01
N ALA A 215 9.74 8.85 3.50
CA ALA A 215 9.63 9.81 2.41
C ALA A 215 9.11 9.16 1.12
N LEU A 216 9.69 8.03 0.71
CA LEU A 216 9.23 7.27 -0.45
C LEU A 216 7.79 6.75 -0.25
N GLY A 217 7.46 6.29 0.95
CA GLY A 217 6.14 5.78 1.33
C GLY A 217 5.06 6.86 1.28
N ILE A 218 5.28 8.02 1.89
CA ILE A 218 4.32 9.14 1.87
C ILE A 218 4.15 9.70 0.45
N THR A 219 5.22 9.82 -0.34
CA THR A 219 5.10 10.27 -1.74
C THR A 219 4.29 9.26 -2.56
N SER A 220 4.59 7.98 -2.43
CA SER A 220 3.85 6.90 -3.09
C SER A 220 2.35 6.93 -2.73
N PHE A 221 2.04 7.01 -1.44
CA PHE A 221 0.65 7.02 -0.97
C PHE A 221 -0.07 8.33 -1.31
N GLY A 222 0.61 9.46 -1.22
CA GLY A 222 0.08 10.76 -1.59
C GLY A 222 -0.32 10.84 -3.05
N ILE A 223 0.48 10.26 -3.96
CA ILE A 223 0.11 10.12 -5.38
C ILE A 223 -1.15 9.27 -5.54
N ALA A 224 -1.25 8.15 -4.81
CA ALA A 224 -2.42 7.29 -4.89
C ALA A 224 -3.70 8.00 -4.40
N LEU A 225 -3.64 8.69 -3.26
CA LEU A 225 -4.77 9.44 -2.71
C LEU A 225 -5.16 10.61 -3.61
N TRP A 226 -4.17 11.35 -4.15
CA TRP A 226 -4.43 12.36 -5.16
C TRP A 226 -5.15 11.79 -6.38
N ALA A 227 -4.71 10.64 -6.90
CA ALA A 227 -5.36 9.98 -8.02
C ALA A 227 -6.78 9.51 -7.67
N MET A 228 -7.03 9.06 -6.44
CA MET A 228 -8.37 8.70 -5.95
C MET A 228 -9.32 9.91 -5.89
N THR A 229 -8.82 11.15 -5.83
CA THR A 229 -9.66 12.35 -5.99
C THR A 229 -10.07 12.63 -7.43
N LYS A 230 -9.45 11.97 -8.41
CA LYS A 230 -9.63 12.20 -9.85
C LYS A 230 -10.18 10.98 -10.61
N ALA A 231 -10.11 9.79 -10.02
CA ALA A 231 -10.53 8.54 -10.61
C ALA A 231 -11.19 7.64 -9.56
N PRO A 232 -12.01 6.65 -9.98
CA PRO A 232 -12.59 5.66 -9.08
C PRO A 232 -11.53 4.99 -8.20
N ILE A 233 -11.83 4.84 -6.91
CA ILE A 233 -10.89 4.31 -5.91
C ILE A 233 -10.48 2.88 -6.28
N GLY A 234 -11.42 2.06 -6.75
CA GLY A 234 -11.14 0.69 -7.18
C GLY A 234 -10.09 0.58 -8.28
N LEU A 235 -10.12 1.48 -9.28
CA LEU A 235 -9.16 1.47 -10.38
C LEU A 235 -7.76 1.88 -9.91
N VAL A 236 -7.68 2.92 -9.07
CA VAL A 236 -6.40 3.39 -8.52
C VAL A 236 -5.79 2.34 -7.59
N ALA A 237 -6.62 1.69 -6.76
CA ALA A 237 -6.21 0.61 -5.88
C ALA A 237 -5.62 -0.57 -6.68
N ALA A 238 -6.28 -0.99 -7.77
CA ALA A 238 -5.76 -2.05 -8.63
C ALA A 238 -4.43 -1.65 -9.27
N LEU A 239 -4.34 -0.44 -9.82
CA LEU A 239 -3.10 0.04 -10.44
C LEU A 239 -1.93 0.13 -9.45
N ARG A 240 -2.18 0.42 -8.17
CA ARG A 240 -1.14 0.44 -7.12
C ARG A 240 -0.50 -0.93 -6.88
N GLU A 241 -1.20 -2.03 -7.16
CA GLU A 241 -0.66 -3.38 -7.00
C GLU A 241 0.36 -3.77 -8.07
N THR A 242 0.53 -2.95 -9.12
CA THR A 242 1.67 -3.05 -10.04
C THR A 242 3.02 -2.90 -9.32
N SER A 243 3.04 -2.36 -8.09
CA SER A 243 4.22 -2.34 -7.23
C SER A 243 4.78 -3.74 -6.94
N VAL A 244 3.95 -4.79 -6.92
CA VAL A 244 4.42 -6.17 -6.75
C VAL A 244 5.23 -6.62 -7.97
N LEU A 245 4.81 -6.19 -9.17
CA LEU A 245 5.57 -6.42 -10.41
C LEU A 245 6.90 -5.66 -10.39
N PHE A 246 6.90 -4.37 -10.00
CA PHE A 246 8.14 -3.61 -9.85
C PHE A 246 9.09 -4.26 -8.83
N ALA A 247 8.57 -4.75 -7.70
CA ALA A 247 9.36 -5.47 -6.72
C ALA A 247 9.96 -6.77 -7.29
N ALA A 248 9.21 -7.52 -8.09
CA ALA A 248 9.70 -8.73 -8.76
C ALA A 248 10.79 -8.41 -9.79
N ILE A 249 10.64 -7.33 -10.56
CA ILE A 249 11.64 -6.86 -11.54
C ILE A 249 12.91 -6.39 -10.81
N LEU A 250 12.77 -5.52 -9.82
CA LEU A 250 13.90 -5.05 -9.00
C LEU A 250 14.64 -6.23 -8.34
N GLY A 251 13.90 -7.21 -7.83
CA GLY A 251 14.48 -8.44 -7.30
C GLY A 251 15.27 -9.22 -8.35
N ALA A 252 14.69 -9.44 -9.53
CA ALA A 252 15.39 -10.15 -10.61
C ALA A 252 16.68 -9.42 -11.07
N LEU A 253 16.64 -8.09 -11.19
CA LEU A 253 17.78 -7.28 -11.61
C LEU A 253 18.90 -7.21 -10.56
N ILE A 254 18.53 -7.16 -9.26
CA ILE A 254 19.50 -7.02 -8.17
C ILE A 254 20.10 -8.39 -7.79
N PHE A 255 19.30 -9.46 -7.84
CA PHE A 255 19.71 -10.80 -7.40
C PHE A 255 20.07 -11.76 -8.54
N ASP A 256 20.09 -11.27 -9.79
CA ASP A 256 20.36 -12.04 -11.01
C ASP A 256 19.51 -13.33 -11.13
N GLU A 257 18.28 -13.26 -10.62
CA GLU A 257 17.34 -14.38 -10.64
C GLU A 257 16.66 -14.50 -12.00
N ARG A 258 16.59 -15.72 -12.55
CA ARG A 258 15.85 -16.00 -13.78
C ARG A 258 14.37 -15.62 -13.63
N PHE A 259 13.87 -14.81 -14.56
CA PHE A 259 12.46 -14.45 -14.62
C PHE A 259 11.63 -15.65 -15.12
N GLY A 260 11.15 -16.46 -14.17
CA GLY A 260 10.42 -17.69 -14.46
C GLY A 260 9.09 -17.47 -15.20
N PRO A 261 8.51 -18.53 -15.80
CA PRO A 261 7.31 -18.45 -16.63
C PRO A 261 6.10 -17.83 -15.91
N LYS A 262 5.99 -18.02 -14.58
CA LYS A 262 4.91 -17.46 -13.76
C LYS A 262 5.04 -15.95 -13.57
N ARG A 263 6.26 -15.44 -13.43
CA ARG A 263 6.53 -13.99 -13.38
C ARG A 263 6.18 -13.34 -14.74
N TRP A 264 6.46 -14.04 -15.84
CA TRP A 264 6.02 -13.62 -17.19
C TRP A 264 4.49 -13.62 -17.34
N ALA A 265 3.81 -14.68 -16.91
CA ALA A 265 2.35 -14.73 -16.95
C ALA A 265 1.71 -13.60 -16.12
N ALA A 266 2.22 -13.36 -14.91
CA ALA A 266 1.79 -12.26 -14.06
C ALA A 266 2.03 -10.89 -14.71
N LEU A 267 3.21 -10.67 -15.30
CA LEU A 267 3.53 -9.45 -16.05
C LEU A 267 2.54 -9.21 -17.19
N ILE A 268 2.24 -10.24 -18.00
CA ILE A 268 1.30 -10.13 -19.12
C ILE A 268 -0.08 -9.73 -18.62
N LEU A 269 -0.61 -10.42 -17.59
CA LEU A 269 -1.92 -10.11 -17.01
C LEU A 269 -2.00 -8.67 -16.48
N ILE A 270 -0.96 -8.23 -15.77
CA ILE A 270 -0.90 -6.87 -15.23
C ILE A 270 -0.82 -5.83 -16.36
N VAL A 271 0.01 -6.04 -17.38
CA VAL A 271 0.14 -5.14 -18.53
C VAL A 271 -1.15 -5.06 -19.33
N VAL A 272 -1.82 -6.20 -19.56
CA VAL A 272 -3.15 -6.23 -20.21
C VAL A 272 -4.16 -5.44 -19.37
N GLY A 273 -4.18 -5.65 -18.05
CA GLY A 273 -5.04 -4.89 -17.14
C GLY A 273 -4.79 -3.38 -17.20
N ILE A 274 -3.51 -2.94 -17.22
CA ILE A 274 -3.14 -1.54 -17.40
C ILE A 274 -3.64 -1.00 -18.76
N GLY A 275 -3.51 -1.79 -19.83
CA GLY A 275 -4.00 -1.44 -21.16
C GLY A 275 -5.52 -1.23 -21.21
N LEU A 276 -6.28 -2.07 -20.50
CA LEU A 276 -7.73 -1.96 -20.38
C LEU A 276 -8.17 -0.66 -19.68
N LEU A 277 -7.37 -0.12 -18.76
CA LEU A 277 -7.64 1.15 -18.08
C LEU A 277 -7.54 2.38 -18.99
N ARG A 278 -6.96 2.20 -20.19
CA ARG A 278 -6.69 3.25 -21.17
C ARG A 278 -7.86 3.47 -22.12
N TRP A 279 -8.75 2.49 -22.25
CA TRP A 279 -9.96 2.64 -23.06
C TRP A 279 -10.98 3.51 -22.31
N PRO A 280 -11.66 4.46 -22.97
CA PRO A 280 -12.65 5.30 -22.30
C PRO A 280 -13.73 4.46 -21.59
N PHE A 281 -14.07 4.90 -20.38
CA PHE A 281 -15.16 4.40 -19.54
C PHE A 281 -16.36 5.34 -19.72
#